data_AF-A0A1C3W888-F1
#
_entry.id   AF-A0A1C3W888-F1
#
_cell.length_a   1.000
_cell.length_b   1.000
_cell.length_c   1.000
_cell.angle_alpha   90.00
_cell.angle_beta   90.00
_cell.angle_gamma   90.00
#
_symmetry.space_group_name_H-M   'P 1'
#
loop_
_entity.id
_entity.type
_entity.pdbx_description
1 polymer ?
#
loop_
_entity_poly.entity_id
_entity_poly.type
_entity_poly.pdbx_seq_one_letter_code
_entity_poly.pdbx_strand_id
1 'polypeptide(L)'
;MAPLKKPAAAEPYRVPSLIESSPEYASLLVKQVELQTRYGELNTERGLLRREIEVAKAAGGKHPSLAVAALLGDNTEVSVAGLSKKLREVGTEMANVEAATEILRRRIDEARDAASKVVCDTVRQEYQRRLAALCEAARALEAAREEHDTLLDDVEREDVRLGYLPPVRPFFLGDRGQGHVHHFIREAKGAGYNV
;
A
#
# COMPACT_ATOMS: atom_id res chain seq x y z
N MET A 1 -20.57 -28.35 -38.30
CA MET A 1 -20.44 -27.35 -37.21
C MET A 1 -18.98 -26.95 -37.10
N ALA A 2 -18.64 -25.73 -37.49
CA ALA A 2 -17.26 -25.23 -37.40
C ALA A 2 -16.92 -24.90 -35.93
N PRO A 3 -15.75 -25.29 -35.41
CA PRO A 3 -15.34 -24.91 -34.07
C PRO A 3 -15.04 -23.41 -34.05
N LEU A 4 -15.75 -22.68 -33.18
CA LEU A 4 -15.54 -21.25 -32.92
C LEU A 4 -14.10 -21.05 -32.42
N LYS A 5 -13.32 -20.33 -33.22
CA LYS A 5 -11.95 -19.92 -32.92
C LYS A 5 -12.00 -18.99 -31.71
N LYS A 6 -11.63 -19.50 -30.54
CA LYS A 6 -11.50 -18.72 -29.30
C LYS A 6 -10.48 -17.60 -29.57
N PRO A 7 -10.85 -16.31 -29.47
CA PRO A 7 -9.88 -15.24 -29.65
C PRO A 7 -8.79 -15.41 -28.59
N ALA A 8 -7.53 -15.28 -29.02
CA ALA A 8 -6.37 -15.36 -28.13
C ALA A 8 -6.61 -14.43 -26.94
N ALA A 9 -6.48 -14.97 -25.72
CA ALA A 9 -6.69 -14.21 -24.50
C ALA A 9 -5.71 -13.04 -24.49
N ALA A 10 -6.22 -11.83 -24.71
CA ALA A 10 -5.46 -10.61 -24.51
C ALA A 10 -4.84 -10.64 -23.10
N GLU A 11 -3.60 -10.19 -22.98
CA GLU A 11 -2.91 -10.17 -21.69
C GLU A 11 -3.80 -9.50 -20.63
N PRO A 12 -3.89 -10.08 -19.42
CA PRO A 12 -4.72 -9.51 -18.37
C PRO A 12 -4.19 -8.12 -18.03
N TYR A 13 -5.08 -7.12 -18.06
CA TYR A 13 -4.72 -5.74 -17.70
C TYR A 13 -4.03 -5.71 -16.33
N ARG A 14 -2.82 -5.15 -16.30
CA ARG A 14 -2.00 -5.01 -15.10
C ARG A 14 -2.04 -3.58 -14.59
N VAL A 15 -2.39 -3.42 -13.32
CA VAL A 15 -2.28 -2.14 -12.60
C VAL A 15 -0.79 -1.85 -12.34
N PRO A 16 -0.27 -0.67 -12.75
CA PRO A 16 1.10 -0.27 -12.43
C PRO A 16 1.32 -0.19 -10.92
N SER A 17 2.51 -0.56 -10.45
CA SER A 17 2.87 -0.36 -9.05
C SER A 17 3.21 1.11 -8.75
N LEU A 18 3.21 1.50 -7.47
CA LEU A 18 3.59 2.86 -7.06
C LEU A 18 5.04 3.20 -7.41
N ILE A 19 5.93 2.21 -7.34
CA ILE A 19 7.36 2.35 -7.67
C ILE A 19 7.55 2.58 -9.16
N GLU A 20 6.78 1.88 -9.99
CA GLU A 20 6.78 2.06 -11.45
C GLU A 20 6.19 3.42 -11.85
N SER A 21 5.22 3.92 -11.07
CA SER A 21 4.45 5.12 -11.41
C SER A 21 5.07 6.42 -10.87
N SER A 22 6.00 6.32 -9.92
CA SER A 22 6.69 7.49 -9.36
C SER A 22 8.15 7.17 -9.04
N PRO A 23 9.11 7.76 -9.80
CA PRO A 23 10.53 7.60 -9.50
C PRO A 23 10.91 8.28 -8.17
N GLU A 24 10.19 9.31 -7.76
CA GLU A 24 10.39 9.97 -6.47
C GLU A 24 10.06 9.03 -5.31
N TYR A 25 8.88 8.39 -5.35
CA TYR A 25 8.48 7.40 -4.34
C TYR A 25 9.48 6.24 -4.27
N ALA A 26 9.91 5.73 -5.43
CA ALA A 26 10.94 4.69 -5.51
C ALA A 26 12.25 5.13 -4.81
N SER A 27 12.72 6.35 -5.07
CA SER A 27 13.96 6.88 -4.48
C SER A 27 13.88 7.04 -2.95
N LEU A 28 12.70 7.38 -2.42
CA LEU A 28 12.49 7.54 -0.98
C LEU A 28 12.51 6.18 -0.26
N LEU A 29 12.00 5.13 -0.89
CA LEU A 29 12.11 3.76 -0.36
C LEU A 29 13.56 3.29 -0.32
N VAL A 30 14.36 3.59 -1.35
CA VAL A 30 15.80 3.28 -1.33
C VAL A 30 16.49 4.00 -0.17
N LYS A 31 16.24 5.30 0.00
CA LYS A 31 16.77 6.08 1.14
C LYS A 31 16.33 5.54 2.51
N GLN A 32 15.13 4.97 2.59
CA GLN A 32 14.65 4.37 3.84
C GLN A 32 15.48 3.13 4.20
N VAL A 33 15.78 2.28 3.23
CA VAL A 33 16.65 1.12 3.41
C VAL A 33 18.07 1.57 3.78
N GLU A 34 18.60 2.59 3.13
CA GLU A 34 19.93 3.16 3.44
C GLU A 34 20.01 3.64 4.90
N LEU A 35 19.03 4.40 5.39
CA LEU A 35 18.99 4.87 6.78
C LEU A 35 18.84 3.72 7.78
N GLN A 36 18.05 2.69 7.47
CA GLN A 36 17.90 1.51 8.32
C GLN A 36 19.21 0.72 8.42
N THR A 37 19.92 0.53 7.30
CA THR A 37 21.24 -0.10 7.28
C THR A 37 22.23 0.71 8.11
N ARG A 38 22.28 2.05 7.91
CA ARG A 38 23.16 2.93 8.67
C ARG A 38 22.89 2.88 10.17
N TYR A 39 21.62 2.87 10.58
CA TYR A 39 21.26 2.72 11.99
C TYR A 39 21.71 1.37 12.56
N GLY A 40 21.58 0.29 11.78
CA GLY A 40 22.09 -1.04 12.13
C GLY A 40 23.60 -1.04 12.37
N GLU A 41 24.38 -0.46 11.44
CA GLU A 41 25.84 -0.30 11.56
C GLU A 41 26.21 0.47 12.84
N LEU A 42 25.62 1.64 13.06
CA LEU A 42 25.88 2.46 14.25
C LEU A 42 25.52 1.73 15.55
N ASN A 43 24.45 0.95 15.54
CA ASN A 43 24.07 0.15 16.71
C ASN A 43 25.09 -0.96 17.00
N THR A 44 25.66 -1.59 15.97
CA THR A 44 26.74 -2.57 16.15
C THR A 44 28.02 -1.90 16.66
N GLU A 45 28.40 -0.75 16.10
CA GLU A 45 29.56 0.04 16.54
C GLU A 45 29.40 0.48 17.99
N ARG A 46 28.23 0.97 18.38
CA ARG A 46 27.90 1.31 19.77
C ARG A 46 28.08 0.13 20.72
N GLY A 47 27.70 -1.07 20.28
CA GLY A 47 27.90 -2.30 21.05
C GLY A 47 29.37 -2.65 21.26
N LEU A 48 30.19 -2.51 20.21
CA LEU A 48 31.64 -2.74 20.26
C LEU A 48 32.32 -1.72 21.17
N LEU A 49 32.05 -0.42 20.98
CA LEU A 49 32.61 0.65 21.80
C LEU A 49 32.28 0.48 23.29
N ARG A 50 31.07 0.04 23.64
CA ARG A 50 30.70 -0.25 25.03
C ARG A 50 31.54 -1.37 25.63
N ARG A 51 31.73 -2.47 24.89
CA ARG A 51 32.58 -3.60 25.33
C ARG A 51 34.03 -3.17 25.50
N GLU A 52 34.57 -2.41 24.56
CA GLU A 52 35.95 -1.88 24.64
C GLU A 52 36.14 -0.99 25.87
N ILE A 53 35.16 -0.12 26.16
CA ILE A 53 35.19 0.72 27.37
C ILE A 53 35.13 -0.13 28.64
N GLU A 54 34.29 -1.17 28.69
CA GLU A 54 34.20 -2.07 29.84
C GLU A 54 35.51 -2.84 30.05
N VAL A 55 36.10 -3.38 29.00
CA VAL A 55 37.40 -4.06 29.04
C VAL A 55 38.50 -3.11 29.51
N ALA A 56 38.57 -1.89 28.96
CA ALA A 56 39.55 -0.89 29.36
C ALA A 56 39.37 -0.43 30.82
N LYS A 57 38.14 -0.39 31.33
CA LYS A 57 37.86 -0.12 32.75
C LYS A 57 38.25 -1.30 33.65
N ALA A 58 37.94 -2.54 33.24
CA ALA A 58 38.27 -3.75 33.98
C ALA A 58 39.78 -4.03 34.04
N ALA A 59 40.55 -3.57 33.03
CA ALA A 59 42.01 -3.57 33.02
C ALA A 59 42.64 -2.60 34.06
N GLY A 60 41.83 -1.99 34.92
CA GLY A 60 42.28 -1.29 36.13
C GLY A 60 42.35 0.23 36.01
N GLY A 61 41.82 0.84 34.95
CA GLY A 61 41.70 2.30 34.83
C GLY A 61 43.04 3.07 34.85
N LYS A 62 44.17 2.38 34.80
CA LYS A 62 45.53 2.94 34.80
C LYS A 62 45.98 3.42 33.41
N HIS A 63 45.03 3.81 32.55
CA HIS A 63 45.40 4.55 31.36
C HIS A 63 45.63 5.99 31.78
N PRO A 64 46.87 6.52 31.66
CA PRO A 64 47.12 7.93 31.94
C PRO A 64 46.13 8.80 31.16
N SER A 65 45.83 9.99 31.69
CA SER A 65 45.03 10.97 30.95
C SER A 65 45.64 11.16 29.55
N LEU A 66 44.83 11.51 28.55
CA LEU A 66 45.28 11.65 27.16
C LEU A 66 46.55 12.53 27.03
N ALA A 67 46.66 13.56 27.87
CA ALA A 67 47.85 14.43 27.96
C ALA A 67 49.08 13.72 28.54
N VAL A 68 48.92 12.85 29.54
CA VAL A 68 50.00 12.08 30.15
C VAL A 68 50.43 10.90 29.27
N ALA A 69 49.50 10.24 28.58
CA ALA A 69 49.81 9.18 27.61
C ALA A 69 50.60 9.74 26.40
N ALA A 70 50.19 10.91 25.90
CA ALA A 70 50.91 11.62 24.83
C ALA A 70 52.32 12.07 25.26
N LEU A 71 52.50 12.48 26.52
CA LEU A 71 53.81 12.81 27.10
C LEU A 71 54.70 11.58 27.32
N LEU A 72 54.11 10.40 27.56
CA LEU A 72 54.83 9.14 27.79
C LEU A 72 55.13 8.36 26.49
N GLY A 73 54.58 8.78 25.34
CA GLY A 73 54.76 8.10 24.06
C GLY A 73 53.95 6.80 23.92
N ASP A 74 53.02 6.53 24.85
CA ASP A 74 52.10 5.39 24.77
C ASP A 74 51.01 5.65 23.73
N ASN A 75 50.58 4.60 23.01
CA ASN A 75 49.53 4.69 22.00
C ASN A 75 48.25 5.31 22.59
N THR A 76 47.98 6.56 22.25
CA THR A 76 46.85 7.37 22.73
C THR A 76 45.49 6.92 22.19
N GLU A 77 45.47 5.93 21.28
CA GLU A 77 44.27 5.50 20.57
C GLU A 77 43.26 4.75 21.46
N VAL A 78 43.72 4.12 22.55
CA VAL A 78 42.87 3.33 23.46
C VAL A 78 42.77 4.01 24.84
N SER A 79 42.47 5.31 24.85
CA SER A 79 42.05 5.98 26.08
C SER A 79 40.55 5.83 26.27
N VAL A 80 40.11 5.47 27.49
CA VAL A 80 38.69 5.43 27.89
C VAL A 80 37.96 6.73 27.55
N ALA A 81 38.65 7.88 27.63
CA ALA A 81 38.10 9.18 27.25
C ALA A 81 37.86 9.30 25.74
N GLY A 82 38.76 8.78 24.90
CA GLY A 82 38.62 8.75 23.44
C GLY A 82 37.48 7.82 23.00
N LEU A 83 37.39 6.62 23.57
CA LEU A 83 36.28 5.69 23.31
C LEU A 83 34.94 6.25 23.79
N SER A 84 34.90 6.93 24.94
CA SER A 84 33.69 7.59 25.44
C SER A 84 33.27 8.77 24.55
N LYS A 85 34.22 9.47 23.92
CA LYS A 85 33.93 10.52 22.93
C LYS A 85 33.31 9.92 21.67
N LYS A 86 33.93 8.88 21.08
CA LYS A 86 33.37 8.14 19.93
C LYS A 86 31.97 7.60 20.23
N LEU A 87 31.75 7.06 21.43
CA LEU A 87 30.44 6.57 21.85
C LEU A 87 29.37 7.67 21.86
N ARG A 88 29.74 8.90 22.25
CA ARG A 88 28.83 10.06 22.19
C ARG A 88 28.55 10.47 20.76
N GLU A 89 29.58 10.51 19.89
CA GLU A 89 29.44 10.83 18.47
C GLU A 89 28.50 9.85 17.76
N VAL A 90 28.69 8.54 17.97
CA VAL A 90 27.78 7.49 17.48
C VAL A 90 26.37 7.68 18.03
N GLY A 91 26.23 8.03 19.31
CA GLY A 91 24.93 8.33 19.92
C GLY A 91 24.22 9.52 19.27
N THR A 92 24.95 10.59 18.95
CA THR A 92 24.42 11.75 18.22
C THR A 92 24.03 11.38 16.79
N GLU A 93 24.85 10.60 16.10
CA GLU A 93 24.54 10.16 14.74
C GLU A 93 23.30 9.26 14.70
N MET A 94 23.13 8.34 15.66
CA MET A 94 21.92 7.53 15.79
C MET A 94 20.67 8.40 15.98
N ALA A 95 20.73 9.41 16.85
CA ALA A 95 19.62 10.34 17.05
C ALA A 95 19.29 11.13 15.78
N ASN A 96 20.31 11.54 15.01
CA ASN A 96 20.12 12.20 13.73
C ASN A 96 19.47 11.28 12.68
N VAL A 97 19.87 10.00 12.63
CA VAL A 97 19.28 9.00 11.73
C VAL A 97 17.82 8.71 12.09
N GLU A 98 17.49 8.65 13.38
CA GLU A 98 16.11 8.52 13.85
C GLU A 98 15.25 9.73 13.42
N ALA A 99 15.73 10.95 13.66
CA ALA A 99 15.05 12.17 13.22
C ALA A 99 14.89 12.23 11.69
N ALA A 100 15.93 11.85 10.94
CA ALA A 100 15.87 11.77 9.48
C ALA A 100 14.84 10.74 9.00
N THR A 101 14.71 9.60 9.71
CA THR A 101 13.73 8.56 9.40
C THR A 101 12.30 9.05 9.61
N GLU A 102 12.04 9.83 10.66
CA GLU A 102 10.71 10.43 10.89
C GLU A 102 10.32 11.41 9.78
N ILE A 103 11.24 12.27 9.37
CA ILE A 103 11.03 13.20 8.25
C ILE A 103 10.81 12.41 6.95
N LEU A 104 11.59 11.35 6.72
CA LEU A 104 11.47 10.52 5.54
C LEU A 104 10.12 9.81 5.47
N ARG A 105 9.58 9.32 6.60
CA ARG A 105 8.25 8.70 6.65
C ARG A 105 7.16 9.65 6.14
N ARG A 106 7.17 10.91 6.61
CA ARG A 106 6.20 11.92 6.14
C ARG A 106 6.31 12.16 4.64
N ARG A 107 7.54 12.26 4.13
CA ARG A 107 7.78 12.42 2.68
C ARG A 107 7.34 11.20 1.86
N ILE A 108 7.52 9.99 2.40
CA ILE A 108 7.05 8.76 1.75
C ILE A 108 5.52 8.77 1.66
N ASP A 109 4.82 9.21 2.70
CA ASP A 109 3.36 9.29 2.69
C ASP A 109 2.86 10.32 1.67
N GLU A 110 3.46 11.52 1.63
CA GLU A 110 3.16 12.54 0.61
C GLU A 110 3.43 12.03 -0.82
N ALA A 111 4.58 11.38 -1.03
CA ALA A 111 4.93 10.80 -2.32
C ALA A 111 4.03 9.61 -2.70
N ARG A 112 3.53 8.86 -1.72
CA ARG A 112 2.56 7.78 -1.93
C ARG A 112 1.25 8.35 -2.48
N ASP A 113 0.75 9.44 -1.91
CA ASP A 113 -0.49 10.08 -2.37
C ASP A 113 -0.35 10.56 -3.82
N ALA A 114 0.78 11.21 -4.14
CA ALA A 114 1.09 11.65 -5.50
C ALA A 114 1.20 10.45 -6.47
N ALA A 115 1.92 9.39 -6.10
CA ALA A 115 2.05 8.18 -6.90
C ALA A 115 0.70 7.47 -7.10
N SER A 116 -0.13 7.42 -6.06
CA SER A 116 -1.46 6.80 -6.10
C SER A 116 -2.38 7.53 -7.06
N LYS A 117 -2.32 8.87 -7.09
CA LYS A 117 -3.05 9.68 -8.07
C LYS A 117 -2.66 9.31 -9.50
N VAL A 118 -1.36 9.20 -9.79
CA VAL A 118 -0.86 8.80 -11.12
C VAL A 118 -1.35 7.40 -11.53
N VAL A 119 -1.31 6.44 -10.59
CA VAL A 119 -1.87 5.09 -10.83
C VAL A 119 -3.36 5.17 -11.13
N CYS A 120 -4.14 5.86 -10.29
CA CYS A 120 -5.58 6.01 -10.48
C CYS A 120 -5.92 6.65 -11.83
N ASP A 121 -5.18 7.68 -12.25
CA ASP A 121 -5.38 8.32 -13.56
C ASP A 121 -5.05 7.37 -14.72
N THR A 122 -4.02 6.54 -14.57
CA THR A 122 -3.66 5.51 -15.55
C THR A 122 -4.71 4.40 -15.65
N VAL A 123 -5.32 4.01 -14.52
CA VAL A 123 -6.33 2.94 -14.46
C VAL A 123 -7.74 3.43 -14.79
N ARG A 124 -7.97 4.75 -14.73
CA ARG A 124 -9.29 5.38 -14.88
C ARG A 124 -10.07 4.89 -16.10
N GLN A 125 -9.43 4.82 -17.26
CA GLN A 125 -10.10 4.40 -18.50
C GLN A 125 -10.54 2.93 -18.44
N GLU A 126 -9.68 2.05 -17.96
CA GLU A 126 -9.99 0.63 -17.84
C GLU A 126 -11.06 0.38 -16.77
N TYR A 127 -10.98 1.09 -15.65
CA TYR A 127 -12.03 1.08 -14.62
C TYR A 127 -13.38 1.52 -15.21
N GLN A 128 -13.42 2.64 -15.94
CA GLN A 128 -14.63 3.13 -16.58
C GLN A 128 -15.19 2.11 -17.58
N ARG A 129 -14.33 1.48 -18.41
CA ARG A 129 -14.75 0.45 -19.35
C ARG A 129 -15.41 -0.74 -18.64
N ARG A 130 -14.81 -1.22 -17.54
CA ARG A 130 -15.35 -2.34 -16.75
C ARG A 130 -16.62 -1.96 -16.00
N LEU A 131 -16.68 -0.75 -15.45
CA LEU A 131 -17.86 -0.24 -14.78
C LEU A 131 -19.04 -0.08 -15.76
N ALA A 132 -18.79 0.46 -16.96
CA ALA A 132 -19.80 0.54 -18.00
C ALA A 132 -20.35 -0.84 -18.38
N ALA A 133 -19.47 -1.83 -18.59
CA ALA A 133 -19.89 -3.20 -18.87
C ALA A 133 -20.73 -3.81 -17.73
N LEU A 134 -20.40 -3.51 -16.47
CA LEU A 134 -21.18 -3.92 -15.31
C LEU A 134 -22.56 -3.25 -15.28
N CYS A 135 -22.63 -1.93 -15.56
CA CYS A 135 -23.89 -1.20 -15.63
C CYS A 135 -24.79 -1.72 -16.76
N GLU A 136 -24.23 -2.05 -17.92
CA GLU A 136 -24.97 -2.67 -19.03
C GLU A 136 -25.53 -4.04 -18.63
N ALA A 137 -24.73 -4.89 -18.00
CA ALA A 137 -25.19 -6.18 -17.50
C ALA A 137 -26.30 -6.03 -16.45
N ALA A 138 -26.20 -5.02 -15.59
CA ALA A 138 -27.24 -4.73 -14.59
C ALA A 138 -28.55 -4.27 -15.24
N ARG A 139 -28.50 -3.44 -16.30
CA ARG A 139 -29.69 -3.07 -17.10
C ARG A 139 -30.34 -4.27 -17.75
N ALA A 140 -29.53 -5.15 -18.34
CA ALA A 140 -30.04 -6.37 -18.97
C ALA A 140 -30.71 -7.30 -17.94
N LEU A 141 -30.15 -7.40 -16.73
CA LEU A 141 -30.76 -8.17 -15.64
C LEU A 141 -32.09 -7.56 -15.20
N GLU A 142 -32.18 -6.24 -15.08
CA GLU A 142 -33.41 -5.55 -14.72
C GLU A 142 -34.51 -5.74 -15.79
N ALA A 143 -34.15 -5.63 -17.07
CA ALA A 143 -35.08 -5.91 -18.17
C ALA A 143 -35.58 -7.37 -18.14
N ALA A 144 -34.69 -8.33 -17.91
CA ALA A 144 -35.07 -9.74 -17.77
C ALA A 144 -35.97 -9.99 -16.55
N ARG A 145 -35.76 -9.26 -15.45
CA ARG A 145 -36.63 -9.30 -14.27
C ARG A 145 -38.03 -8.76 -14.62
N GLU A 146 -38.12 -7.64 -15.32
CA GLU A 146 -39.40 -7.06 -15.73
C GLU A 146 -40.20 -8.00 -16.64
N GLU A 147 -39.55 -8.65 -17.61
CA GLU A 147 -40.17 -9.65 -18.48
C GLU A 147 -40.68 -10.86 -17.66
N HIS A 148 -39.85 -11.37 -16.75
CA HIS A 148 -40.22 -12.48 -15.87
C HIS A 148 -41.41 -12.12 -14.96
N ASP A 149 -41.37 -10.95 -14.31
CA ASP A 149 -42.45 -10.52 -13.42
C ASP A 149 -43.74 -10.27 -14.22
N THR A 150 -43.65 -9.75 -15.45
CA THR A 150 -44.82 -9.57 -16.34
C THR A 150 -45.49 -10.89 -16.68
N LEU A 151 -44.72 -11.96 -16.96
CA LEU A 151 -45.29 -13.28 -17.18
C LEU A 151 -46.05 -13.79 -15.95
N LEU A 152 -45.50 -13.59 -14.75
CA LEU A 152 -46.17 -13.99 -13.51
C LEU A 152 -47.46 -13.19 -13.29
N ASP A 153 -47.42 -11.88 -13.53
CA ASP A 153 -48.60 -11.02 -13.45
C ASP A 153 -49.67 -11.43 -14.47
N ASP A 154 -49.29 -11.85 -15.67
CA ASP A 154 -50.20 -12.36 -16.70
C ASP A 154 -50.87 -13.68 -16.28
N VAL A 155 -50.11 -14.60 -15.68
CA VAL A 155 -50.65 -15.87 -15.15
C VAL A 155 -51.63 -15.60 -14.00
N GLU A 156 -51.28 -14.70 -13.09
CA GLU A 156 -52.18 -14.27 -12.01
C GLU A 156 -53.45 -13.57 -12.55
N ARG A 157 -53.30 -12.73 -13.59
CA ARG A 157 -54.41 -12.00 -14.24
C ARG A 157 -55.43 -12.90 -14.92
N GLU A 158 -55.00 -14.04 -15.46
CA GLU A 158 -55.87 -15.06 -16.04
C GLU A 158 -56.45 -16.03 -14.97
N ASP A 159 -56.36 -15.66 -13.68
CA ASP A 159 -56.79 -16.46 -12.53
C ASP A 159 -56.15 -17.88 -12.49
N VAL A 160 -55.00 -18.06 -13.12
CA VAL A 160 -54.30 -19.35 -13.15
C VAL A 160 -53.56 -19.56 -11.83
N ARG A 161 -53.74 -20.75 -11.25
CA ARG A 161 -53.16 -21.07 -9.95
C ARG A 161 -51.64 -21.26 -10.04
N LEU A 162 -50.88 -20.26 -9.60
CA LEU A 162 -49.41 -20.30 -9.49
C LEU A 162 -48.85 -21.43 -8.61
N GLY A 163 -49.66 -22.10 -7.80
CA GLY A 163 -49.21 -23.27 -7.02
C GLY A 163 -48.62 -24.40 -7.88
N TYR A 164 -48.97 -24.48 -9.16
CA TYR A 164 -48.40 -25.44 -10.12
C TYR A 164 -47.14 -24.91 -10.84
N LEU A 165 -46.83 -23.62 -10.69
CA LEU A 165 -45.62 -22.96 -11.18
C LEU A 165 -45.06 -22.10 -10.03
N PRO A 166 -44.37 -22.69 -9.04
CA PRO A 166 -43.88 -21.95 -7.88
C PRO A 166 -43.00 -20.77 -8.32
N PRO A 167 -43.43 -19.51 -8.10
CA PRO A 167 -42.74 -18.35 -8.65
C PRO A 167 -41.41 -18.12 -7.92
N VAL A 168 -40.35 -17.86 -8.69
CA VAL A 168 -39.05 -17.46 -8.15
C VAL A 168 -38.84 -15.99 -8.47
N ARG A 169 -39.00 -15.12 -7.47
CA ARG A 169 -38.83 -13.67 -7.66
C ARG A 169 -37.46 -13.23 -7.12
N PRO A 170 -36.65 -12.48 -7.89
CA PRO A 170 -35.30 -12.07 -7.49
C PRO A 170 -35.34 -10.87 -6.51
N PHE A 171 -35.84 -11.08 -5.29
CA PHE A 171 -36.01 -10.02 -4.27
C PHE A 171 -34.72 -9.25 -3.93
N PHE A 172 -33.55 -9.86 -4.16
CA PHE A 172 -32.25 -9.20 -3.94
C PHE A 172 -32.02 -7.98 -4.86
N LEU A 173 -32.82 -7.82 -5.91
CA LEU A 173 -32.80 -6.65 -6.80
C LEU A 173 -33.62 -5.48 -6.25
N GLY A 174 -34.33 -5.66 -5.14
CA GLY A 174 -35.16 -4.64 -4.51
C GLY A 174 -36.53 -4.52 -5.16
N ASP A 175 -37.16 -3.36 -4.98
CA ASP A 175 -38.52 -3.11 -5.43
C ASP A 175 -38.62 -2.82 -6.94
N ARG A 176 -39.77 -3.12 -7.55
CA ARG A 176 -39.91 -3.14 -9.03
C ARG A 176 -39.74 -1.78 -9.68
N GLY A 177 -40.07 -0.69 -8.99
CA GLY A 177 -39.98 0.69 -9.52
C GLY A 177 -38.75 1.48 -9.08
N GLN A 178 -38.06 1.07 -8.02
CA GLN A 178 -36.85 1.72 -7.49
C GLN A 178 -35.87 0.68 -6.92
N GLY A 179 -35.53 -0.31 -7.74
CA GLY A 179 -34.64 -1.39 -7.35
C GLY A 179 -33.19 -0.95 -7.14
N HIS A 180 -32.40 -1.85 -6.55
CA HIS A 180 -30.98 -1.65 -6.29
C HIS A 180 -30.17 -1.39 -7.57
N VAL A 181 -30.59 -1.91 -8.73
CA VAL A 181 -29.96 -1.65 -10.03
C VAL A 181 -30.05 -0.17 -10.40
N HIS A 182 -31.24 0.43 -10.26
CA HIS A 182 -31.44 1.85 -10.55
C HIS A 182 -30.59 2.73 -9.61
N HIS A 183 -30.56 2.39 -8.32
CA HIS A 183 -29.72 3.10 -7.35
C HIS A 183 -28.23 3.01 -7.69
N PHE A 184 -27.74 1.82 -8.04
CA PHE A 184 -26.36 1.60 -8.44
C PHE A 184 -25.96 2.40 -9.69
N ILE A 185 -26.78 2.38 -10.74
CA ILE A 185 -26.53 3.15 -11.97
C ILE A 185 -26.54 4.65 -11.67
N ARG A 186 -27.46 5.12 -10.81
CA ARG A 186 -27.52 6.52 -10.38
C ARG A 186 -26.27 6.92 -9.59
N GLU A 187 -25.77 6.06 -8.71
CA GLU A 187 -24.53 6.29 -7.96
C GLU A 187 -23.32 6.39 -8.90
N ALA A 188 -23.22 5.47 -9.88
CA ALA A 188 -22.16 5.51 -10.87
C ALA A 188 -22.18 6.81 -11.70
N LYS A 189 -23.37 7.28 -12.11
CA LYS A 189 -23.53 8.60 -12.76
C LYS A 189 -23.19 9.76 -11.83
N GLY A 190 -23.63 9.68 -10.56
CA GLY A 190 -23.35 10.70 -9.54
C GLY A 190 -21.87 10.83 -9.21
N ALA A 191 -21.10 9.75 -9.34
CA ALA A 191 -19.65 9.73 -9.24
C ALA A 191 -18.93 10.26 -10.50
N GLY A 192 -19.66 10.70 -11.53
CA GLY A 192 -19.13 11.29 -12.74
C GLY A 192 -18.72 10.28 -13.84
N TYR A 193 -19.14 9.02 -13.72
CA TYR A 193 -18.88 8.03 -14.77
C TYR A 193 -19.96 8.08 -15.86
N ASN A 194 -19.52 8.07 -17.12
CA ASN A 194 -20.43 7.94 -18.26
C ASN A 194 -20.81 6.47 -18.43
N VAL A 195 -21.87 6.07 -17.73
CA VAL A 195 -22.46 4.72 -17.78
C VAL A 195 -23.93 4.73 -18.17
#